data_AF-A0A969UY12-F1
#
_entry.id   AF-A0A969UY12-F1
#
_cell.length_a   1.000
_cell.length_b   1.000
_cell.length_c   1.000
_cell.angle_alpha   90.00
_cell.angle_beta   90.00
_cell.angle_gamma   90.00
#
_symmetry.space_group_name_H-M   'P 1'
#
loop_
_entity.id
_entity.type
_entity.pdbx_description
1 polymer ?
#
loop_
_entity_poly.entity_id
_entity_poly.type
_entity_poly.pdbx_seq_one_letter_code
_entity_poly.pdbx_strand_id
1 'polypeptide(L)'
;MRREVFLKVGKLDTQMPFSADWMLYSKMMMISSIAFVAEPLNYHRTHEKTMRKSNNDGLFLEERIQVLDYLFQRVQAPENFLEKIYDPTLGWWMRVLICRKAQLSGHQRIYRLLADIEPSINYRIAKNCIDALGRKLRLR
;
A
#
# COMPACT_ATOMS: atom_id res chain seq x y z
N MET A 1 1.08 23.77 -1.88
CA MET A 1 -0.02 23.12 -2.62
C MET A 1 -0.96 24.19 -3.15
N ARG A 2 -1.29 24.19 -4.45
CA ARG A 2 -2.29 25.13 -5.01
C ARG A 2 -3.71 24.67 -4.65
N ARG A 3 -4.56 25.61 -4.18
CA ARG A 3 -5.94 25.32 -3.77
C ARG A 3 -6.80 24.74 -4.89
N GLU A 4 -6.63 25.24 -6.11
CA GLU A 4 -7.36 24.77 -7.29
C GLU A 4 -7.13 23.28 -7.56
N VAL A 5 -5.88 22.81 -7.44
CA VAL A 5 -5.49 21.42 -7.68
C VAL A 5 -6.11 20.53 -6.59
N PHE A 6 -6.01 20.94 -5.32
CA PHE A 6 -6.61 20.22 -4.20
C PHE A 6 -8.12 20.02 -4.36
N LEU A 7 -8.84 21.05 -4.81
CA LEU A 7 -10.27 20.97 -5.07
C LEU A 7 -10.57 20.07 -6.28
N LYS A 8 -9.79 20.19 -7.35
CA LYS A 8 -9.99 19.44 -8.61
C LYS A 8 -9.80 17.94 -8.45
N VAL A 9 -8.90 17.49 -7.58
CA VAL A 9 -8.66 16.06 -7.31
C VAL A 9 -9.67 15.42 -6.34
N GLY A 10 -10.64 16.20 -5.84
CA GLY A 10 -11.69 15.71 -4.93
C GLY A 10 -11.38 15.84 -3.44
N LYS A 11 -10.38 16.66 -3.05
CA LYS A 11 -9.95 16.87 -1.65
C LYS A 11 -9.44 15.58 -0.99
N LEU A 12 -9.27 15.62 0.33
CA LEU A 12 -8.84 14.49 1.14
C LEU A 12 -9.99 13.48 1.29
N ASP A 13 -9.71 12.21 1.04
CA ASP A 13 -10.68 11.13 1.26
C ASP A 13 -10.76 10.76 2.75
N THR A 14 -11.89 11.04 3.39
CA THR A 14 -12.09 10.78 4.81
C THR A 14 -12.37 9.30 5.12
N GLN A 15 -12.55 8.46 4.11
CA GLN A 15 -12.72 7.02 4.25
C GLN A 15 -11.39 6.26 4.31
N MET A 16 -10.25 6.94 4.12
CA MET A 16 -8.90 6.36 4.15
C MET A 16 -8.07 6.87 5.35
N PRO A 17 -8.38 6.44 6.60
CA PRO A 17 -7.72 6.96 7.80
C PRO A 17 -6.18 6.80 7.83
N PHE A 18 -5.59 5.92 7.02
CA PHE A 18 -4.16 5.65 7.04
C PHE A 18 -3.38 6.21 5.85
N SER A 19 -4.00 6.26 4.66
CA SER A 19 -3.32 6.60 3.39
C SER A 19 -4.03 7.69 2.58
N ALA A 20 -4.94 8.45 3.19
CA ALA A 20 -5.62 9.56 2.50
C ALA A 20 -4.63 10.61 1.94
N ASP A 21 -3.53 10.86 2.64
CA ASP A 21 -2.45 11.76 2.20
C ASP A 21 -1.76 11.22 0.94
N TRP A 22 -1.38 9.95 0.95
CA TRP A 22 -0.78 9.27 -0.20
C TRP A 22 -1.70 9.26 -1.41
N MET A 23 -2.98 8.93 -1.23
CA MET A 23 -3.97 8.96 -2.32
C MET A 23 -4.14 10.39 -2.88
N LEU A 24 -4.24 11.39 -2.00
CA LEU A 24 -4.38 12.79 -2.40
C LEU A 24 -3.17 13.24 -3.24
N TYR A 25 -1.95 13.04 -2.74
CA TYR A 25 -0.75 13.43 -3.48
C TYR A 25 -0.63 12.67 -4.80
N SER A 26 -0.98 11.37 -4.83
CA SER A 26 -1.01 10.57 -6.05
C SER A 26 -1.94 11.19 -7.09
N LYS A 27 -3.17 11.56 -6.72
CA LYS A 27 -4.12 12.23 -7.61
C LYS A 27 -3.61 13.59 -8.09
N MET A 28 -2.97 14.36 -7.21
CA MET A 28 -2.41 15.67 -7.57
C MET A 28 -1.26 15.57 -8.55
N MET A 29 -0.36 14.59 -8.38
CA MET A 29 0.75 14.34 -9.30
C MET A 29 0.28 13.98 -10.71
N MET A 30 -0.92 13.41 -10.87
CA MET A 30 -1.47 13.08 -12.19
C MET A 30 -1.87 14.30 -13.00
N ILE A 31 -2.09 15.45 -12.36
CA ILE A 31 -2.61 16.66 -13.03
C ILE A 31 -1.75 17.91 -12.80
N SER A 32 -0.64 17.77 -12.07
CA SER A 32 0.26 18.87 -11.73
C SER A 32 1.64 18.37 -11.35
N SER A 33 2.65 19.22 -11.50
CA SER A 33 4.00 18.91 -11.05
C SER A 33 4.15 19.19 -9.55
N ILE A 34 4.78 18.25 -8.84
CA ILE A 34 5.22 18.45 -7.45
C ILE A 34 6.73 18.63 -7.47
N ALA A 35 7.20 19.70 -6.83
CA ALA A 35 8.63 19.95 -6.62
C ALA A 35 9.06 19.45 -5.24
N PHE A 36 10.24 18.84 -5.17
CA PHE A 36 10.91 18.47 -3.93
C PHE A 36 11.97 19.52 -3.59
N VAL A 37 12.02 19.93 -2.32
CA VAL A 37 13.05 20.82 -1.79
C VAL A 37 13.81 20.06 -0.72
N ALA A 38 15.13 19.95 -0.88
CA ALA A 38 16.02 19.21 0.01
C ALA A 38 16.38 20.01 1.28
N GLU A 39 15.41 20.70 1.86
CA GLU A 39 15.57 21.50 3.08
C GLU A 39 14.65 20.97 4.18
N PRO A 40 15.06 21.03 5.46
CA PRO A 40 14.22 20.63 6.58
C PRO A 40 13.11 21.66 6.81
N LEU A 41 11.99 21.52 6.10
CA LEU A 41 10.85 22.43 6.21
C LEU A 41 9.84 22.01 7.29
N ASN A 42 9.96 20.81 7.85
CA ASN A 42 9.04 20.29 8.86
C ASN A 42 9.77 19.44 9.89
N TYR A 43 9.46 19.66 11.18
CA TYR A 43 9.89 18.83 12.30
C TYR A 43 8.77 17.86 12.65
N HIS A 44 8.85 16.64 12.10
CA HIS A 44 7.87 15.59 12.37
C HIS A 44 7.80 15.29 13.88
N ARG A 45 6.58 15.29 14.42
CA ARG A 45 6.31 14.97 15.83
C ARG A 45 5.68 13.60 15.93
N THR A 46 6.15 12.81 16.89
CA THR A 46 5.55 11.53 17.24
C THR A 46 4.82 11.65 18.57
N HIS A 47 3.58 11.17 18.63
CA HIS A 47 2.81 11.09 19.86
C HIS A 47 2.75 9.64 20.34
N GLU A 48 2.58 9.43 21.65
CA GLU A 48 2.49 8.07 22.21
C GLU A 48 1.29 7.28 21.69
N LYS A 49 0.18 7.95 21.38
CA LYS A 49 -1.02 7.36 20.78
C LYS A 49 -1.16 7.85 19.34
N THR A 50 -0.66 7.06 18.40
CA THR A 50 -0.89 7.30 16.97
C THR A 50 -1.81 6.22 16.41
N MET A 51 -2.54 6.55 15.35
CA MET A 51 -3.33 5.57 14.59
C MET A 51 -2.46 4.38 14.15
N ARG A 52 -1.16 4.59 13.90
CA ARG A 52 -0.22 3.49 13.58
C ARG A 52 -0.04 2.46 14.70
N LYS A 53 -0.33 2.81 15.95
CA LYS A 53 -0.32 1.86 17.08
C LYS A 53 -1.64 1.11 17.27
N SER A 54 -2.71 1.45 16.54
CA SER A 54 -4.03 0.80 16.71
C SER A 54 -4.13 -0.61 16.11
N ASN A 55 -3.02 -1.18 15.62
CA ASN A 55 -2.86 -2.59 15.23
C ASN A 55 -3.79 -3.08 14.10
N ASN A 56 -4.35 -2.16 13.29
CA ASN A 56 -5.19 -2.50 12.14
C ASN A 56 -4.38 -2.70 10.85
N ASP A 57 -3.44 -3.65 10.89
CA ASP A 57 -2.50 -3.95 9.80
C ASP A 57 -3.24 -4.29 8.49
N GLY A 58 -4.42 -4.93 8.59
CA GLY A 58 -5.25 -5.27 7.43
C GLY A 58 -5.79 -4.05 6.69
N LEU A 59 -6.41 -3.12 7.40
CA LEU A 59 -6.96 -1.90 6.79
C LEU A 59 -5.86 -1.00 6.23
N PHE A 60 -4.75 -0.85 6.97
CA PHE A 60 -3.59 -0.10 6.48
C PHE A 60 -3.06 -0.68 5.15
N LEU A 61 -2.93 -2.00 5.08
CA LEU A 61 -2.46 -2.69 3.89
C LEU A 61 -3.44 -2.53 2.72
N GLU A 62 -4.74 -2.67 2.98
CA GLU A 62 -5.78 -2.46 1.99
C GLU A 62 -5.68 -1.05 1.37
N GLU A 63 -5.65 0.01 2.19
CA GLU A 63 -5.53 1.39 1.71
C GLU A 63 -4.23 1.64 0.94
N ARG A 64 -3.12 1.06 1.39
CA ARG A 64 -1.85 1.14 0.68
C ARG A 64 -1.97 0.54 -0.72
N ILE A 65 -2.61 -0.62 -0.87
CA ILE A 65 -2.77 -1.28 -2.17
C ILE A 65 -3.71 -0.48 -3.06
N GLN A 66 -4.77 0.14 -2.51
CA GLN A 66 -5.63 1.06 -3.28
C GLN A 66 -4.84 2.23 -3.89
N VAL A 67 -3.87 2.80 -3.16
CA VAL A 67 -2.98 3.85 -3.71
C VAL A 67 -2.12 3.30 -4.85
N LEU A 68 -1.55 2.11 -4.67
CA LEU A 68 -0.72 1.46 -5.69
C LEU A 68 -1.54 1.16 -6.95
N ASP A 69 -2.70 0.54 -6.81
CA ASP A 69 -3.63 0.26 -7.91
C ASP A 69 -4.00 1.55 -8.66
N TYR A 70 -4.38 2.61 -7.95
CA TYR A 70 -4.67 3.91 -8.55
C TYR A 70 -3.51 4.44 -9.41
N LEU A 71 -2.28 4.34 -8.90
CA LEU A 71 -1.08 4.77 -9.61
C LEU A 71 -0.82 3.91 -10.83
N PHE A 72 -0.80 2.59 -10.72
CA PHE A 72 -0.41 1.71 -11.83
C PHE A 72 -1.44 1.61 -12.95
N GLN A 73 -2.70 1.95 -12.68
CA GLN A 73 -3.67 2.18 -13.74
C GLN A 73 -3.38 3.41 -14.61
N ARG A 74 -2.48 4.31 -14.16
CA ARG A 74 -2.25 5.63 -14.78
C ARG A 74 -0.80 5.91 -15.15
N VAL A 75 0.14 5.21 -14.53
CA VAL A 75 1.57 5.35 -14.80
C VAL A 75 2.19 4.01 -15.12
N GLN A 76 3.17 4.02 -16.02
CA GLN A 76 3.97 2.83 -16.31
C GLN A 76 4.72 2.41 -15.03
N ALA A 77 4.59 1.14 -14.67
CA ALA A 77 5.33 0.58 -13.55
C ALA A 77 6.84 0.57 -13.86
N PRO A 78 7.71 0.86 -12.88
CA PRO A 78 9.16 0.76 -13.07
C PRO A 78 9.61 -0.69 -13.30
N GLU A 79 10.76 -0.89 -13.97
CA GLU A 79 11.26 -2.21 -14.40
C GLU A 79 11.37 -3.25 -13.26
N ASN A 80 11.59 -2.80 -12.02
CA ASN A 80 11.72 -3.67 -10.84
C ASN A 80 10.52 -3.57 -9.88
N PHE A 81 9.35 -3.17 -10.38
CA PHE A 81 8.14 -2.99 -9.58
C PHE A 81 7.76 -4.25 -8.79
N LEU A 82 7.74 -5.39 -9.49
CA LEU A 82 7.26 -6.64 -8.91
C LEU A 82 8.13 -7.04 -7.70
N GLU A 83 9.45 -6.95 -7.85
CA GLU A 83 10.39 -7.33 -6.80
C GLU A 83 10.44 -6.32 -5.65
N LYS A 84 10.40 -5.02 -5.96
CA LYS A 84 10.60 -3.96 -4.95
C LYS A 84 9.33 -3.57 -4.20
N ILE A 85 8.17 -3.71 -4.82
CA ILE A 85 6.91 -3.21 -4.27
C ILE A 85 5.89 -4.34 -4.13
N TYR A 86 5.63 -5.09 -5.21
CA TYR A 86 4.57 -6.09 -5.19
C TYR A 86 4.87 -7.27 -4.25
N ASP A 87 6.02 -7.93 -4.41
CA ASP A 87 6.40 -9.11 -3.63
C ASP A 87 6.53 -8.81 -2.12
N PRO A 88 7.12 -7.68 -1.68
CA PRO A 88 7.08 -7.28 -0.27
C PRO A 88 5.66 -7.03 0.25
N THR A 89 4.79 -6.43 -0.58
CA THR A 89 3.38 -6.17 -0.22
C THR A 89 2.61 -7.48 -0.08
N LEU A 90 2.82 -8.43 -0.99
CA LEU A 90 2.26 -9.78 -0.94
C LEU A 90 2.75 -10.53 0.32
N GLY A 91 4.05 -10.48 0.61
CA GLY A 91 4.62 -11.09 1.82
C GLY A 91 4.03 -10.51 3.11
N TRP A 92 3.77 -9.19 3.14
CA TRP A 92 3.08 -8.57 4.26
C TRP A 92 1.64 -9.06 4.37
N TRP A 93 0.89 -9.12 3.27
CA TRP A 93 -0.48 -9.66 3.29
C TRP A 93 -0.52 -11.10 3.82
N MET A 94 0.41 -11.96 3.40
CA MET A 94 0.53 -13.33 3.90
C MET A 94 0.73 -13.37 5.41
N ARG A 95 1.55 -12.47 5.97
CA ARG A 95 1.72 -12.34 7.42
C ARG A 95 0.43 -11.89 8.11
N VAL A 96 -0.29 -10.90 7.55
CA VAL A 96 -1.58 -10.44 8.09
C VAL A 96 -2.61 -11.58 8.10
N LEU A 97 -2.64 -12.39 7.05
CA LEU A 97 -3.50 -13.56 6.91
C LEU A 97 -3.18 -14.63 7.95
N ILE A 98 -1.91 -15.00 8.13
CA ILE A 98 -1.47 -15.99 9.12
C ILE A 98 -1.77 -15.52 10.55
N CYS A 99 -1.50 -14.25 10.85
CA CYS A 99 -1.74 -13.68 12.19
C CYS A 99 -3.22 -13.33 12.45
N ARG A 100 -4.14 -13.59 11.50
CA ARG A 100 -5.58 -13.27 11.58
C ARG A 100 -5.85 -11.82 11.97
N LYS A 101 -5.04 -10.89 11.47
CA LYS A 101 -5.10 -9.46 11.79
C LYS A 101 -6.11 -8.68 10.94
N ALA A 102 -6.98 -9.36 10.21
CA ALA A 102 -8.04 -8.75 9.41
C ALA A 102 -9.27 -9.66 9.33
N GLN A 103 -10.42 -9.07 8.96
CA GLN A 103 -11.65 -9.81 8.68
C GLN A 103 -11.57 -10.47 7.29
N LEU A 104 -12.38 -11.52 7.07
CA LEU A 104 -12.45 -12.23 5.78
C LEU A 104 -12.78 -11.30 4.60
N SER A 105 -13.72 -10.36 4.79
CA SER A 105 -14.07 -9.35 3.78
C SER A 105 -12.87 -8.46 3.40
N GLY A 106 -12.01 -8.12 4.36
CA GLY A 106 -10.76 -7.39 4.13
C GLY A 106 -9.77 -8.19 3.29
N HIS A 107 -9.59 -9.49 3.59
CA HIS A 107 -8.74 -10.36 2.77
C HIS A 107 -9.24 -10.48 1.33
N GLN A 108 -10.56 -10.58 1.12
CA GLN A 108 -11.16 -10.61 -0.22
C GLN A 108 -10.93 -9.31 -0.99
N ARG A 109 -11.00 -8.15 -0.34
CA ARG A 109 -10.70 -6.86 -0.99
C ARG A 109 -9.22 -6.76 -1.35
N ILE A 110 -8.32 -7.12 -0.43
CA ILE A 110 -6.88 -7.12 -0.69
C ILE A 110 -6.53 -8.06 -1.85
N TYR A 111 -7.08 -9.27 -1.87
CA TYR A 111 -6.85 -10.23 -2.97
C TYR A 111 -7.25 -9.64 -4.32
N ARG A 112 -8.45 -9.04 -4.42
CA ARG A 112 -8.93 -8.44 -5.67
C ARG A 112 -8.00 -7.33 -6.15
N LEU A 113 -7.64 -6.40 -5.27
CA LEU A 113 -6.73 -5.30 -5.62
C LEU A 113 -5.35 -5.80 -6.08
N LEU A 114 -4.79 -6.82 -5.43
CA LEU A 114 -3.52 -7.40 -5.84
C LEU A 114 -3.65 -8.14 -7.19
N ALA A 115 -4.75 -8.83 -7.42
CA ALA A 115 -5.03 -9.53 -8.68
C ALA A 115 -5.22 -8.57 -9.86
N ASP A 116 -5.81 -7.40 -9.61
CA ASP A 116 -5.97 -6.33 -10.61
C ASP A 116 -4.61 -5.76 -11.03
N ILE A 117 -3.65 -5.67 -10.10
CA ILE A 117 -2.27 -5.22 -10.38
C ILE A 117 -1.44 -6.30 -11.08
N GLU A 118 -1.54 -7.56 -10.64
CA GLU A 118 -0.73 -8.68 -11.14
C GLU A 118 -1.60 -9.94 -11.31
N PRO A 119 -2.04 -10.25 -12.55
CA PRO A 119 -2.91 -11.39 -12.83
C PRO A 119 -2.32 -12.75 -12.43
N SER A 120 -0.99 -12.88 -12.36
CA SER A 120 -0.32 -14.12 -11.92
C SER A 120 -0.24 -14.29 -10.38
N ILE A 121 -1.04 -13.53 -9.62
CA ILE A 121 -1.05 -13.55 -8.14
C ILE A 121 -1.09 -14.96 -7.54
N ASN A 122 -1.90 -15.87 -8.08
CA ASN A 122 -2.05 -17.23 -7.54
C ASN A 122 -0.73 -18.02 -7.57
N TYR A 123 0.05 -17.87 -8.64
CA TYR A 123 1.39 -18.45 -8.73
C TYR A 123 2.34 -17.84 -7.68
N ARG A 124 2.29 -16.52 -7.50
CA ARG A 124 3.13 -15.82 -6.51
C ARG A 124 2.78 -16.17 -5.06
N ILE A 125 1.49 -16.38 -4.76
CA ILE A 125 1.04 -16.88 -3.45
C ILE A 125 1.62 -18.28 -3.21
N ALA A 126 1.47 -19.19 -4.19
CA ALA A 126 1.99 -20.55 -4.07
C ALA A 126 3.52 -20.56 -3.87
N LYS A 127 4.25 -19.76 -4.66
CA LYS A 127 5.70 -19.58 -4.51
C LYS A 127 6.08 -19.08 -3.10
N ASN A 128 5.40 -18.04 -2.60
CA ASN A 128 5.66 -17.51 -1.26
C ASN A 128 5.40 -18.55 -0.15
N CYS A 129 4.36 -19.37 -0.28
CA CYS A 129 4.08 -20.46 0.64
C CYS A 129 5.21 -21.51 0.65
N ILE A 130 5.69 -21.92 -0.53
CA ILE A 130 6.80 -22.87 -0.68
C ILE A 130 8.08 -22.29 -0.05
N ASP A 131 8.41 -21.03 -0.36
CA ASP A 131 9.59 -20.35 0.18
C ASP A 131 9.54 -20.22 1.70
N ALA A 132 8.36 -19.92 2.27
CA ALA A 132 8.17 -19.83 3.71
C ALA A 132 8.35 -21.18 4.42
N LEU A 133 7.84 -22.27 3.81
CA LEU A 133 8.05 -23.64 4.32
C LEU A 133 9.52 -24.06 4.24
N GLY A 134 10.19 -23.76 3.12
CA GLY A 134 11.62 -24.05 2.93
C GLY A 134 12.53 -23.34 3.94
N ARG A 135 12.23 -22.08 4.29
CA ARG A 135 12.97 -21.37 5.36
C ARG A 135 12.79 -22.01 6.73
N LYS A 136 11.58 -22.51 7.04
CA LYS A 136 11.29 -23.16 8.32
C LYS A 136 11.98 -24.52 8.45
N LEU A 137 12.20 -25.23 7.35
CA LEU A 137 12.91 -26.50 7.30
C LEU A 137 14.44 -26.34 7.40
N ARG A 138 15.02 -25.24 6.88
CA ARG A 138 16.46 -24.93 7.00
C ARG A 138 16.89 -24.44 8.38
N LEU A 139 15.94 -24.08 9.25
CA LEU A 139 16.18 -23.60 10.62
C LEU A 139 15.97 -24.71 11.67
N ARG A 140 15.74 -25.95 11.23
CA ARG A 140 15.73 -27.17 12.06
C ARG A 140 16.94 -28.02 11.70
#